data_AF-A0A2D6X8U7-F1
#
_entry.id   AF-A0A2D6X8U7-F1
#
_cell.length_a   1.000
_cell.length_b   1.000
_cell.length_c   1.000
_cell.angle_alpha   90.00
_cell.angle_beta   90.00
_cell.angle_gamma   90.00
#
_symmetry.space_group_name_H-M   'P 1'
#
loop_
_entity.id
_entity.type
_entity.pdbx_description
1 polymer ?
#
loop_
_entity_poly.entity_id
_entity_poly.type
_entity_poly.pdbx_seq_one_letter_code
_entity_poly.pdbx_strand_id
1 'polypeptide(L)' 'MTKNECNKTRKIDNPYEIWKGPANFEWRVLRKYQNAENEANNDYARWFCAVKSDMTYGEFEYGDTYVSDIKAYGIKQEV' A
#
# COMPACT_ATOMS: atom_id res chain seq x y z
N MET A 1 -22.28 0.94 -2.48
CA MET A 1 -21.03 0.27 -2.92
C MET A 1 -20.55 0.82 -4.24
N THR A 2 -19.56 1.71 -4.17
CA THR A 2 -18.84 2.22 -5.35
C THR A 2 -17.92 1.14 -5.95
N LYS A 3 -17.53 1.31 -7.22
CA LYS A 3 -16.57 0.43 -7.88
C LYS A 3 -15.18 0.54 -7.23
N ASN A 4 -14.48 -0.60 -7.09
CA ASN A 4 -13.09 -0.61 -6.65
C ASN A 4 -12.15 -0.45 -7.87
N GLU A 5 -11.70 0.78 -8.12
CA GLU A 5 -10.76 1.11 -9.20
C GLU A 5 -9.37 0.49 -9.00
N CYS A 6 -9.03 0.07 -7.78
CA CYS A 6 -7.72 -0.49 -7.42
C CYS A 6 -7.73 -2.03 -7.28
N ASN A 7 -8.75 -2.72 -7.81
CA ASN A 7 -8.92 -4.17 -7.63
C ASN A 7 -8.01 -5.04 -8.53
N LYS A 8 -7.32 -4.45 -9.50
CA LYS A 8 -6.38 -5.17 -10.37
C LYS A 8 -4.96 -4.92 -9.92
N THR A 9 -4.18 -5.98 -9.71
CA THR A 9 -2.76 -5.87 -9.35
C THR A 9 -1.99 -5.16 -10.46
N ARG A 10 -1.23 -4.13 -10.09
CA ARG A 10 -0.29 -3.42 -10.97
C ARG A 10 1.14 -3.91 -10.76
N LYS A 11 2.00 -3.55 -11.71
CA LYS A 11 3.44 -3.74 -11.63
C LYS A 11 4.07 -2.72 -10.67
N ILE A 12 5.23 -3.06 -10.14
CA ILE A 12 5.94 -2.25 -9.13
C ILE A 12 6.42 -0.87 -9.64
N ASP A 13 6.65 -0.74 -10.95
CA ASP A 13 7.05 0.50 -11.62
C ASP A 13 5.87 1.46 -11.85
N ASN A 14 4.64 0.96 -11.79
CA ASN A 14 3.41 1.74 -11.93
C ASN A 14 2.39 1.39 -10.84
N PRO A 15 2.69 1.66 -9.55
CA PRO A 15 1.77 1.39 -8.45
C PRO A 15 0.56 2.35 -8.49
N TYR A 16 -0.49 2.05 -7.71
CA TYR A 16 -1.59 3.01 -7.51
C TYR A 16 -1.19 4.16 -6.60
N GLU A 17 -0.39 3.87 -5.58
CA GLU A 17 0.05 4.84 -4.58
C GLU A 17 1.46 4.48 -4.11
N ILE A 18 2.24 5.50 -3.74
CA ILE A 18 3.51 5.34 -3.04
C ILE A 18 3.36 6.03 -1.68
N TRP A 19 3.75 5.33 -0.63
CA TRP A 19 3.80 5.85 0.74
C TRP A 19 5.23 5.71 1.26
N LYS A 20 5.73 6.73 1.97
CA LYS A 20 7.05 6.70 2.60
C LYS A 20 6.96 6.93 4.09
N GLY A 21 7.77 6.21 4.86
CA GLY A 21 7.81 6.28 6.32
C GLY A 21 9.24 6.30 6.88
N PRO A 22 9.38 6.18 8.21
CA PRO A 22 10.68 6.07 8.89
C PRO A 22 11.55 4.92 8.35
N ALA A 23 12.86 4.94 8.63
CA ALA A 23 13.82 3.89 8.23
C ALA A 23 13.76 3.53 6.73
N ASN A 24 13.52 4.55 5.90
CA ASN A 24 13.36 4.45 4.46
C ASN A 24 12.29 3.44 4.00
N PHE A 25 11.29 3.18 4.84
CA PHE A 25 10.14 2.39 4.41
C PHE A 25 9.47 3.05 3.21
N GLU A 26 9.28 2.28 2.15
CA GLU A 26 8.52 2.66 0.96
C GLU A 26 7.51 1.55 0.67
N TRP A 27 6.22 1.86 0.81
CA TRP A 27 5.13 0.98 0.40
C TRP A 27 4.63 1.42 -0.98
N ARG A 28 4.77 0.54 -1.96
CA ARG A 28 4.13 0.68 -3.27
C ARG A 28 2.86 -0.14 -3.29
N VAL A 29 1.71 0.54 -3.34
CA VAL A 29 0.40 -0.11 -3.31
C VAL A 29 0.07 -0.64 -4.70
N LEU A 30 0.03 -1.96 -4.84
CA LEU A 30 -0.18 -2.65 -6.12
C LEU A 30 -1.63 -3.08 -6.33
N ARG A 31 -2.40 -3.26 -5.25
CA ARG A 31 -3.83 -3.57 -5.28
C ARG A 31 -4.49 -3.18 -3.96
N LYS A 32 -5.74 -2.70 -4.01
CA LYS A 32 -6.62 -2.58 -2.85
C LYS A 32 -7.74 -3.61 -2.95
N TYR A 33 -7.98 -4.39 -1.91
CA TYR A 33 -9.00 -5.46 -1.94
C TYR A 33 -10.44 -4.93 -1.91
N GLN A 34 -10.62 -3.74 -1.35
CA GLN A 34 -11.92 -3.12 -1.11
C GLN A 34 -12.00 -1.75 -1.78
N ASN A 35 -13.21 -1.29 -2.07
CA ASN A 35 -13.44 0.12 -2.43
C ASN A 35 -13.22 1.00 -1.17
N ALA A 36 -13.16 2.33 -1.36
CA ALA A 36 -12.90 3.25 -0.26
C ALA A 36 -13.95 3.19 0.85
N GLU A 37 -15.23 2.98 0.49
CA GLU A 37 -16.34 2.88 1.43
C GLU A 37 -16.19 1.66 2.36
N ASN A 38 -15.90 0.48 1.81
CA ASN A 38 -15.73 -0.74 2.59
C ASN A 38 -14.40 -0.75 3.37
N GLU A 39 -13.32 -0.20 2.79
CA GLU A 39 -12.04 -0.03 3.49
C GLU A 39 -12.19 0.84 4.73
N ALA A 40 -12.93 1.95 4.65
CA ALA A 40 -13.14 2.87 5.77
C ALA A 40 -13.94 2.25 6.93
N ASN A 41 -14.71 1.20 6.66
CA ASN A 41 -15.51 0.48 7.66
C ASN A 41 -14.85 -0.83 8.13
N ASN A 42 -13.59 -1.07 7.76
CA ASN A 42 -12.88 -2.30 8.09
C ASN A 42 -11.49 -2.00 8.66
N ASP A 43 -11.36 -2.09 9.99
CA ASP A 43 -10.11 -1.84 10.71
C ASP A 43 -8.97 -2.80 10.33
N TYR A 44 -9.32 -3.96 9.75
CA TYR A 44 -8.37 -4.97 9.26
C TYR A 44 -8.25 -4.96 7.73
N ALA A 45 -8.65 -3.87 7.08
CA ALA A 45 -8.43 -3.72 5.65
C ALA A 45 -6.94 -3.84 5.33
N ARG A 46 -6.65 -4.49 4.19
CA ARG A 46 -5.28 -4.74 3.72
C ARG A 46 -5.13 -4.25 2.29
N TRP A 47 -3.89 -3.91 1.93
CA TRP A 47 -3.47 -3.68 0.55
C TRP A 47 -2.35 -4.64 0.19
N PHE A 48 -2.33 -5.09 -1.06
CA PHE A 48 -1.18 -5.81 -1.60
C PHE A 48 -0.11 -4.80 -1.99
N CYS A 49 1.07 -4.90 -1.38
CA CYS A 49 2.15 -3.95 -1.51
C CYS A 49 3.44 -4.63 -1.95
N ALA A 50 4.30 -3.86 -2.61
CA ALA A 50 5.74 -4.11 -2.61
C ALA A 50 6.37 -3.12 -1.62
N VAL A 51 7.11 -3.64 -0.64
CA VAL A 51 7.66 -2.87 0.48
C VAL A 51 9.17 -3.00 0.48
N LYS A 52 9.88 -1.88 0.66
CA LYS A 52 11.32 -1.89 0.96
C LYS A 52 11.61 -1.01 2.15
N SER A 53 12.76 -1.21 2.78
CA SER A 53 13.31 -0.38 3.84
C SER A 53 14.83 -0.53 3.89
N ASP A 54 15.48 0.12 4.85
CA ASP A 54 16.91 -0.14 5.11
C ASP A 54 17.20 -1.62 5.40
N MET A 55 16.22 -2.37 5.92
CA MET A 55 16.36 -3.78 6.27
C MET A 55 16.22 -4.73 5.08
N THR A 56 15.68 -4.25 3.95
CA THR A 56 15.55 -5.06 2.73
C THR A 56 16.72 -4.88 1.77
N TYR A 57 17.77 -4.14 2.19
CA TYR A 57 19.00 -3.92 1.42
C TYR A 57 18.75 -3.43 -0.03
N GLY A 58 17.69 -2.64 -0.23
CA GLY A 58 17.31 -2.07 -1.52
C GLY A 58 16.35 -2.93 -2.36
N GLU A 59 16.06 -4.16 -1.93
CA GLU A 59 15.08 -5.03 -2.58
C GLU A 59 13.66 -4.77 -2.06
N PHE A 60 12.66 -5.15 -2.87
CA PHE A 60 11.25 -5.07 -2.49
C PHE A 60 10.71 -6.46 -2.13
N GLU A 61 10.04 -6.53 -0.99
CA GLU A 61 9.29 -7.69 -0.54
C GLU A 61 7.80 -7.50 -0.83
N TYR A 62 7.15 -8.52 -1.39
CA TYR A 62 5.74 -8.45 -1.78
C TYR A 62 4.88 -9.09 -0.70
N GLY A 63 3.80 -8.42 -0.29
CA GLY A 63 2.91 -8.95 0.74
C GLY A 63 1.70 -8.07 1.01
N ASP A 64 0.80 -8.62 1.82
CA ASP A 64 -0.33 -7.85 2.35
C ASP A 64 0.12 -7.02 3.55
N THR A 65 -0.25 -5.74 3.59
CA THR A 65 0.00 -4.85 4.71
C THR A 65 -1.32 -4.23 5.17
N TYR A 66 -1.51 -4.05 6.47
CA TYR A 66 -2.67 -3.37 6.99
C TYR A 66 -2.69 -1.91 6.57
N VAL A 67 -3.88 -1.44 6.18
CA VAL A 67 -4.08 -0.04 5.77
C VAL A 67 -3.83 0.91 6.94
N SER A 68 -4.21 0.50 8.15
CA SER A 68 -3.96 1.23 9.38
C SER A 68 -2.48 1.46 9.63
N ASP A 69 -1.62 0.44 9.46
CA ASP A 69 -0.17 0.59 9.61
C ASP A 69 0.41 1.58 8.60
N ILE A 70 0.04 1.46 7.32
CA ILE A 70 0.53 2.38 6.28
C ILE A 70 0.10 3.81 6.57
N LYS A 71 -1.16 4.03 6.99
CA LYS A 71 -1.66 5.37 7.32
C LYS A 71 -1.09 5.93 8.63
N ALA A 72 -0.73 5.05 9.57
CA ALA A 72 -0.13 5.45 10.86
C ALA A 72 1.35 5.85 10.72
N TYR A 73 2.11 5.14 9.90
CA TYR A 73 3.56 5.31 9.79
C TYR A 73 4.02 5.95 8.49
N GLY A 74 3.16 6.01 7.47
CA GLY A 74 3.49 6.49 6.14
C GLY A 74 2.84 7.82 5.80
N ILE A 75 3.52 8.57 4.93
CA ILE A 75 3.00 9.77 4.26
C ILE A 75 2.86 9.43 2.78
N LYS A 76 1.64 9.60 2.24
CA LYS A 76 1.37 9.41 0.82
C LYS A 76 2.18 10.42 0.00
N GLN A 77 2.86 9.93 -1.03
CA GLN A 77 3.64 10.76 -1.95
C GLN A 77 2.78 11.16 -3.14
N GLU A 78 3.01 12.37 -3.64
CA GLU A 78 2.54 12.75 -4.98
C GLU A 78 3.49 12.11 -5.99
N VAL A 79 2.93 11.35 -6.94
CA VAL A 79 3.64 10.62 -7.99
C VAL A 79 3.22 11.10 -9.36
#